data_AF-A0A1K0ICL0-F1
#
_entry.id   AF-A0A1K0ICL0-F1
#
_cell.length_a   1.000
_cell.length_b   1.000
_cell.length_c   1.000
_cell.angle_alpha   90.00
_cell.angle_beta   90.00
_cell.angle_gamma   90.00
#
_symmetry.space_group_name_H-M   'P 1'
#
loop_
_entity.id
_entity.type
_entity.pdbx_description
1 polymer ?
#
loop_
_entity_poly.entity_id
_entity_poly.type
_entity_poly.pdbx_seq_one_letter_code
_entity_poly.pdbx_strand_id
1 'polypeptide(L)' 'MQITTTVLRKQLRREQVAALLANLPTCLIGMEACGSAHHWARELQALGDTVRLMAPQFVKPT' A
#
# COMPACT_ATOMS: atom_id res chain seq x y z
N MET A 1 0.31 -11.78 10.34
CA MET A 1 1.08 -10.52 10.30
C MET A 1 0.46 -9.57 11.32
N GLN A 2 0.96 -9.58 12.57
CA GLN A 2 0.43 -8.71 13.62
C GLN A 2 0.99 -7.30 13.42
N ILE A 3 0.10 -6.31 13.21
CA ILE A 3 0.46 -4.89 13.09
C ILE A 3 0.60 -4.34 14.51
N THR A 4 1.79 -4.45 15.12
CA THR A 4 1.95 -4.20 16.57
C THR A 4 2.19 -2.74 16.95
N THR A 5 2.52 -1.84 16.02
CA THR A 5 2.56 -0.39 16.28
C THR A 5 2.44 0.39 14.97
N THR A 6 1.57 1.41 14.92
CA THR A 6 1.45 2.30 13.75
C THR A 6 2.58 3.33 13.78
N VAL A 7 3.48 3.28 12.80
CA VAL A 7 4.62 4.22 12.68
C VAL A 7 4.21 5.52 11.97
N LEU A 8 3.28 5.44 11.01
CA LEU A 8 2.80 6.59 10.24
C LEU A 8 1.32 6.43 9.93
N ARG A 9 0.53 7.47 10.23
CA ARG A 9 -0.86 7.60 9.79
C ARG A 9 -1.04 9.00 9.19
N LYS A 10 -1.29 9.06 7.89
CA LYS A 10 -1.41 10.32 7.16
C LYS A 10 -2.56 10.24 6.16
N GLN A 11 -3.38 11.28 6.11
CA GLN A 11 -4.38 11.42 5.06
C GLN A 11 -3.70 11.95 3.80
N LEU A 12 -3.91 11.27 2.68
CA LEU A 12 -3.29 11.58 1.39
C LEU A 12 -4.35 11.77 0.33
N ARG A 13 -4.12 12.74 -0.57
CA ARG A 13 -4.81 12.80 -1.85
C ARG A 13 -4.18 11.81 -2.83
N ARG A 14 -4.93 11.43 -3.86
CA ARG A 14 -4.51 10.39 -4.82
C ARG A 14 -3.14 10.69 -5.42
N GLU A 15 -2.92 11.92 -5.85
CA GLU A 15 -1.67 12.40 -6.45
C GLU A 15 -0.47 12.40 -5.50
N GLN A 16 -0.71 12.35 -4.18
CA GLN A 16 0.34 12.39 -3.17
C GLN A 16 0.87 11.00 -2.81
N VAL A 17 0.16 9.93 -3.17
CA VAL A 17 0.49 8.55 -2.78
C VAL A 17 1.81 8.11 -3.42
N ALA A 18 1.92 8.21 -4.74
CA ALA A 18 3.13 7.82 -5.48
C ALA A 18 4.34 8.65 -5.03
N ALA A 19 4.18 9.97 -4.87
CA ALA A 19 5.24 10.85 -4.40
C ALA A 19 5.72 10.48 -2.99
N LEU A 20 4.80 10.13 -2.08
CA LEU A 20 5.20 9.70 -0.74
C LEU A 20 5.99 8.40 -0.79
N LEU A 21 5.49 7.40 -1.51
CA LEU A 21 6.09 6.06 -1.55
C LEU A 21 7.44 6.06 -2.29
N ALA A 22 7.59 6.87 -3.33
CA ALA A 22 8.86 7.05 -4.05
C ALA A 22 9.98 7.68 -3.19
N ASN A 23 9.63 8.39 -2.11
CA ASN A 23 10.59 8.97 -1.16
C ASN A 23 10.91 8.03 0.02
N LEU A 24 10.29 6.85 0.07
CA LEU A 24 10.58 5.82 1.05
C LEU A 24 11.51 4.75 0.45
N PRO A 25 12.31 4.06 1.28
CA PRO A 25 13.02 2.89 0.81
C PRO A 25 12.04 1.84 0.30
N THR A 26 12.40 1.17 -0.81
CA THR A 26 11.59 0.09 -1.40
C THR A 26 11.21 -0.93 -0.35
N CYS A 27 9.93 -1.28 -0.28
CA CYS A 27 9.40 -2.09 0.81
C CYS A 27 8.33 -3.09 0.34
N LEU A 28 7.92 -3.95 1.28
CA LEU A 28 6.78 -4.83 1.09
C LEU A 28 5.49 -4.09 1.46
N ILE A 29 4.62 -3.89 0.47
CA ILE A 29 3.34 -3.19 0.63
C ILE A 29 2.20 -4.21 0.60
N GLY A 30 1.46 -4.30 1.70
CA GLY A 30 0.20 -5.05 1.77
C GLY A 30 -0.98 -4.14 1.50
N MET A 31 -1.84 -4.48 0.53
CA MET A 31 -3.06 -3.72 0.23
C MET A 31 -4.27 -4.66 0.14
N GLU A 32 -5.42 -4.17 0.57
CA GLU A 32 -6.69 -4.83 0.32
C GLU A 32 -7.00 -4.82 -1.19
N ALA A 33 -7.39 -5.96 -1.73
CA ALA A 33 -7.82 -6.10 -3.10
C ALA A 33 -9.19 -5.43 -3.30
N CYS A 34 -9.19 -4.30 -4.00
CA CYS A 34 -10.38 -3.57 -4.43
C CYS A 34 -10.23 -3.13 -5.89
N GLY A 35 -11.27 -2.51 -6.48
CA GLY A 35 -11.28 -2.11 -7.89
C GLY A 35 -10.11 -1.22 -8.31
N SER A 36 -9.55 -0.42 -7.41
CA SER A 36 -8.39 0.44 -7.68
C SER A 36 -7.05 -0.15 -7.26
N ALA A 37 -7.04 -1.24 -6.46
CA ALA A 37 -5.84 -1.80 -5.87
C ALA A 37 -4.87 -2.37 -6.92
N HIS A 38 -5.39 -2.96 -8.00
CA HIS A 38 -4.57 -3.49 -9.08
C HIS A 38 -3.82 -2.41 -9.87
N HIS A 39 -4.42 -1.22 -10.05
CA HIS A 39 -3.73 -0.09 -10.66
C HIS A 39 -2.57 0.36 -9.78
N TRP A 40 -2.83 0.55 -8.48
CA TRP A 40 -1.79 0.92 -7.53
C TRP A 40 -0.69 -0.13 -7.42
N ALA A 41 -1.04 -1.42 -7.46
CA ALA A 41 -0.04 -2.48 -7.42
C ALA A 41 0.97 -2.36 -8.57
N ARG A 42 0.52 -2.01 -9.79
CA ARG A 42 1.41 -1.80 -10.94
C ARG A 42 2.28 -0.57 -10.79
N GLU A 43 1.68 0.56 -10.39
CA GLU A 43 2.40 1.82 -10.19
C GLU A 43 3.53 1.65 -9.15
N LEU A 44 3.23 1.00 -8.02
CA LEU A 44 4.20 0.80 -6.94
C LEU A 44 5.26 -0.25 -7.30
N GLN A 45 4.90 -1.32 -8.02
CA GLN A 45 5.89 -2.25 -8.56
C GLN A 45 6.85 -1.57 -9.54
N ALA A 46 6.37 -0.60 -10.33
CA ALA A 46 7.23 0.19 -11.23
C ALA A 46 8.20 1.10 -10.46
N LEU A 47 7.88 1.49 -9.22
CA LEU A 47 8.80 2.19 -8.31
C LEU A 47 9.80 1.25 -7.61
N GLY A 48 9.68 -0.06 -7.80
CA GLY A 48 10.55 -1.07 -7.19
C GLY A 48 9.99 -1.71 -5.91
N ASP A 49 8.77 -1.37 -5.50
CA ASP A 49 8.14 -1.97 -4.34
C ASP A 49 7.64 -3.39 -4.63
N THR A 50 7.64 -4.23 -3.59
CA THR A 50 6.97 -5.53 -3.65
C THR A 50 5.55 -5.37 -3.13
N VAL A 51 4.54 -5.59 -3.99
CA VAL A 51 3.12 -5.43 -3.59
C VAL A 51 2.44 -6.77 -3.44
N ARG A 52 1.73 -6.96 -2.32
CA ARG A 52 0.85 -8.11 -2.06
C ARG A 52 -0.59 -7.65 -1.89
N LEU A 53 -1.43 -8.03 -2.84
CA LEU A 53 -2.88 -7.86 -2.74
C LEU A 53 -3.47 -8.98 -1.86
N MET A 54 -4.29 -8.59 -0.90
CA MET A 54 -4.94 -9.50 0.04
C MET A 54 -6.45 -9.40 -0.12
N ALA A 55 -7.14 -10.54 -0.12
CA ALA A 55 -8.60 -10.53 -0.14
C ALA A 55 -9.16 -9.83 1.13
N PRO A 56 -10.31 -9.13 1.04
CA PRO A 56 -10.87 -8.36 2.15
C PRO A 56 -11.03 -9.15 3.45
N GLN A 57 -11.34 -10.45 3.37
CA GLN A 57 -11.47 -11.31 4.56
C GLN A 57 -10.17 -11.52 5.35
N PHE A 58 -9.01 -11.19 4.77
CA PHE A 58 -7.69 -11.36 5.40
C PHE A 58 -7.07 -10.05 5.87
N VAL A 59 -7.68 -8.90 5.58
CA VAL A 59 -7.23 -7.61 6.11
C VAL A 59 -7.99 -7.29 7.40
N LYS A 60 -7.38 -6.45 8.25
CA LYS A 60 -8.09 -5.92 9.42
C LYS A 60 -9.29 -5.12 8.91
N PRO A 61 -10.52 -5.36 9.43
CA PRO A 61 -11.70 -4.60 9.03
C PRO A 61 -11.45 -3.09 9.16
N THR A 62 -11.81 -2.36 8.11
CA THR A 62 -11.77 -0.88 8.04
C THR A 62 -12.64 -0.22 9.08
#